data_AF-A0A7Z0PZU6-F1
#
_entry.id   AF-A0A7Z0PZU6-F1
#
_cell.length_a   1.000
_cell.length_b   1.000
_cell.length_c   1.000
_cell.angle_alpha   90.00
_cell.angle_beta   90.00
_cell.angle_gamma   90.00
#
_symmetry.space_group_name_H-M   'P 1'
#
loop_
_entity.id
_entity.type
_entity.pdbx_description
1 polymer ?
#
loop_
_entity_poly.entity_id
_entity_poly.type
_entity_poly.pdbx_seq_one_letter_code
_entity_poly.pdbx_strand_id
1 'polypeptide(L)' 'MLVDGPVEVELEDGTVVSSDRFRVALCTCRLSERYPWCDTSHRRRR' A
#
# COMPACT_ATOMS: atom_id res chain seq x y z
N MET A 1 3.13 -4.68 5.17
CA MET A 1 2.80 -4.23 6.55
C MET A 1 1.28 -4.06 6.65
N LEU A 2 0.65 -4.45 7.77
CA LEU A 2 -0.78 -4.20 7.99
C LEU A 2 -0.97 -2.94 8.83
N VAL A 3 -1.94 -2.11 8.46
CA VAL A 3 -2.26 -0.83 9.13
C VAL A 3 -3.77 -0.75 9.32
N ASP A 4 -4.21 -0.29 10.49
CA ASP A 4 -5.61 0.00 10.76
C ASP A 4 -5.98 1.36 10.15
N GLY A 5 -7.13 1.43 9.48
CA GLY A 5 -7.59 2.63 8.78
C GLY A 5 -8.83 3.28 9.41
N PRO A 6 -9.34 4.36 8.80
CA PRO A 6 -8.92 4.94 7.52
C PRO A 6 -7.52 5.56 7.55
N VAL A 7 -6.83 5.57 6.41
CA VAL A 7 -5.46 6.13 6.28
C VAL A 7 -5.28 6.99 5.04
N GLU A 8 -4.40 7.99 5.17
CA GLU A 8 -3.80 8.74 4.08
C GLU A 8 -2.30 8.44 4.02
N VAL A 9 -1.77 8.30 2.82
CA VAL A 9 -0.36 7.98 2.57
C VAL A 9 0.22 9.01 1.62
N GLU A 10 1.22 9.75 2.10
CA GLU A 10 2.05 10.64 1.28
C GLU A 10 3.22 9.85 0.68
N LEU A 11 3.41 9.99 -0.63
CA LEU A 11 4.49 9.36 -1.38
C LEU A 11 5.70 10.30 -1.51
N GLU A 12 6.84 9.74 -1.94
CA GLU A 12 8.08 10.49 -2.12
C GLU A 12 7.97 11.63 -3.16
N ASP A 13 7.01 11.53 -4.09
CA ASP A 13 6.71 12.57 -5.09
C ASP A 13 5.69 13.63 -4.61
N GLY A 14 5.27 13.56 -3.34
CA GLY A 14 4.25 14.42 -2.75
C GLY A 14 2.81 14.02 -3.08
N THR A 15 2.58 12.95 -3.84
CA THR A 15 1.23 12.45 -4.10
C THR A 15 0.63 11.88 -2.82
N VAL A 16 -0.61 12.26 -2.51
CA VAL A 16 -1.38 11.70 -1.40
C VAL A 16 -2.46 10.77 -1.93
N VAL A 17 -2.52 9.56 -1.39
CA VAL A 17 -3.59 8.58 -1.68
C VAL A 17 -4.24 8.13 -0.37
N SER A 18 -5.55 7.88 -0.42
CA SER A 18 -6.32 7.52 0.77
C SER A 18 -6.98 6.14 0.63
N SER A 19 -7.26 5.52 1.78
CA SER A 19 -8.13 4.35 1.88
C SER A 19 -9.05 4.50 3.08
N ASP A 20 -10.35 4.32 2.82
CA ASP A 20 -11.44 4.35 3.80
C ASP A 20 -11.66 3.01 4.52
N ARG A 21 -10.87 1.98 4.18
CA ARG A 21 -10.99 0.65 4.78
C ARG A 21 -10.50 0.64 6.21
N PHE A 22 -11.21 -0.08 7.07
CA PHE A 22 -10.84 -0.28 8.48
C PHE A 22 -9.49 -0.97 8.66
N ARG A 23 -9.01 -1.72 7.65
CA ARG A 23 -7.67 -2.31 7.64
C ARG A 23 -7.14 -2.42 6.22
N VAL A 24 -5.88 -2.04 6.04
CA VAL A 24 -5.20 -2.05 4.75
C VAL A 24 -3.78 -2.58 4.86
N ALA A 25 -3.27 -3.15 3.77
CA ALA A 25 -1.89 -3.62 3.68
C ALA A 25 -1.06 -2.64 2.83
N LEU A 26 0.04 -2.13 3.39
CA LEU A 26 1.04 -1.37 2.66
C LEU A 26 2.10 -2.28 2.05
N CYS A 27 2.49 -1.95 0.82
CA CYS A 27 3.54 -2.64 0.08
C CYS A 27 4.92 -2.22 0.61
N THR A 28 5.67 -3.20 1.10
CA THR A 28 7.06 -2.99 1.59
C THR A 28 8.10 -3.60 0.66
N CYS A 29 7.68 -4.17 -0.47
CA CYS A 29 8.56 -4.83 -1.44
C CYS A 29 8.70 -4.08 -2.77
N ARG A 30 7.93 -2.99 -2.97
CA ARG A 30 7.86 -2.20 -4.20
C ARG A 30 7.53 -2.98 -5.48
N LEU A 31 6.93 -4.17 -5.35
CA LEU A 31 6.50 -5.00 -6.48
C LEU A 31 5.01 -4.84 -6.83
N SER A 32 4.28 -4.00 -6.11
CA SER A 32 2.84 -3.81 -6.37
C SER A 32 2.62 -2.93 -7.59
N GLU A 33 1.65 -3.32 -8.41
CA GLU A 33 1.13 -2.52 -9.52
C GLU A 33 0.19 -1.40 -9.05
N ARG A 34 -0.21 -1.43 -7.77
CA ARG A 34 -1.10 -0.48 -7.11
C ARG A 34 -0.43 0.17 -5.90
N TYR A 35 0.88 0.41 -6.01
CA TYR A 35 1.66 1.09 -4.97
C TYR A 35 0.94 2.38 -4.52
N PRO A 36 0.80 2.65 -3.21
CA PRO A 36 1.46 2.00 -2.06
C PRO A 36 0.74 0.77 -1.49
N TRP A 37 -0.40 0.36 -2.03
CA TRP A 37 -1.18 -0.75 -1.49
C TRP A 37 -0.56 -2.09 -1.83
N CYS A 38 -0.63 -3.06 -0.92
CA CYS A 38 -0.21 -4.43 -1.21
C CYS A 38 -1.31 -5.13 -2.03
N ASP A 39 -0.93 -5.64 -3.21
CA ASP A 39 -1.78 -6.41 -4.11
C ASP A 39 -1.35 -7.89 -4.23
N THR A 40 -0.50 -8.35 -3.31
CA THR A 40 0.13 -9.69 -3.30
C THR A 40 1.11 -10.00 -4.44
N SER A 41 1.50 -9.04 -5.28
CA SER A 41 2.42 -9.26 -6.40
C SER A 41 3.78 -9.86 -5.99
N HIS A 42 4.23 -9.64 -4.75
CA HIS A 42 5.45 -10.26 -4.21
C HIS A 42 5.43 -11.79 -4.21
N ARG A 43 4.26 -12.43 -4.20
CA ARG A 43 4.15 -13.89 -4.20
C ARG A 43 4.59 -14.49 -5.54
N ARG A 44 4.55 -13.73 -6.63
CA ARG A 44 4.97 -14.19 -7.96
C ARG A 44 6.49 -14.16 -8.15
N ARG A 45 7.23 -13.46 -7.28
CA ARG A 45 8.69 -13.24 -7.39
C ARG A 45 9.46 -13.72 -6.15
N ARG A 46 8.85 -14.55 -5.30
CA ARG A 46 9.44 -15.12 -4.09
C ARG A 46 9.48 -16.63 -4.18
#